data_AF-A0A139XCR6-F1
#
_entry.id   AF-A0A139XCR6-F1
#
_cell.length_a   1.000
_cell.length_b   1.000
_cell.length_c   1.000
_cell.angle_alpha   90.00
_cell.angle_beta   90.00
_cell.angle_gamma   90.00
#
_symmetry.space_group_name_H-M   'P 1'
#
loop_
_entity.id
_entity.type
_entity.pdbx_description
1 polymer ?
#
loop_
_entity_poly.entity_id
_entity_poly.type
_entity_poly.pdbx_seq_one_letter_code
_entity_poly.pdbx_strand_id
1 'polypeptide(L)'
;MNHSEVIEQNNLLNEFITSSQLQHSGKLEIKSSQGNIWSFYYRLGRIVWATGGTHPWRRWRRHMVQHCPEIDCDKMRFRVEDTLVEHWDYNLLVILYQRQQLKREQIKVIVDSTISELLFDVVQQINVFATGNSNTCNSVLRRERNQEVILETPLSFTSADLSLKQVEDSWKMWSDAGLVNIFPDFAPVLRKPDRLQQQVSPSVYKNFVTLLNGKYSLRDLAVKMNHNPLSVARSLLPYIQKEIVELVEVPDLPLMTEIKNNSTSNKFVESTAPLVACVDDSLQVCQMLEKIITSNGLRFLKIQDSVQALPTIIQHKPDLIFLDLVMPVVSGYELCAQLRRISTFADTPVIIITGSDGFIDRVRAKVVNSTHFITKPIAADKVMSVIHKYLKIPRTSSKSQSNLQKLPLTGS
;
A
#
# COMPACT_ATOMS: atom_id res chain seq x y z
N MET A 1 28.39 20.36 15.96
CA MET A 1 27.33 20.72 14.98
C MET A 1 27.73 22.01 14.32
N ASN A 2 27.87 22.00 13.00
CA ASN A 2 28.19 23.17 12.18
C ASN A 2 26.96 24.09 12.06
N HIS A 3 27.12 25.40 11.86
CA HIS A 3 26.00 26.35 11.86
C HIS A 3 24.94 26.03 10.77
N SER A 4 25.34 25.40 9.66
CA SER A 4 24.45 25.01 8.56
C SER A 4 23.65 23.71 8.83
N GLU A 5 24.20 22.76 9.60
CA GLU A 5 23.53 21.52 10.03
C GLU A 5 22.31 21.83 10.91
N VAL A 6 22.52 22.74 11.86
CA VAL A 6 21.48 23.19 12.79
C VAL A 6 20.33 23.89 12.04
N ILE A 7 20.62 24.61 10.95
CA ILE A 7 19.61 25.34 10.18
C ILE A 7 18.70 24.39 9.38
N GLU A 8 19.23 23.38 8.69
CA GLU A 8 18.38 22.44 7.93
C GLU A 8 17.57 21.50 8.82
N GLN A 9 18.16 21.02 9.93
CA GLN A 9 17.42 20.24 10.91
C GLN A 9 16.28 21.07 11.52
N ASN A 10 16.55 22.32 11.92
CA ASN A 10 15.53 23.23 12.42
C ASN A 10 14.46 23.52 11.36
N ASN A 11 14.82 23.66 10.08
CA ASN A 11 13.84 23.89 9.01
C ASN A 11 12.90 22.69 8.83
N LEU A 12 13.38 21.45 8.92
CA LEU A 12 12.53 20.27 8.84
C LEU A 12 11.62 20.16 10.07
N LEU A 13 12.17 20.30 11.27
CA LEU A 13 11.40 20.28 12.52
C LEU A 13 10.30 21.34 12.49
N ASN A 14 10.64 22.55 12.00
CA ASN A 14 9.70 23.63 11.80
C ASN A 14 8.59 23.28 10.81
N GLU A 15 8.82 22.45 9.78
CA GLU A 15 7.78 22.00 8.85
C GLU A 15 6.77 21.06 9.51
N PHE A 16 7.25 20.11 10.31
CA PHE A 16 6.38 19.22 11.07
C PHE A 16 5.57 20.01 12.12
N ILE A 17 6.22 20.95 12.83
CA ILE A 17 5.59 21.84 13.80
C ILE A 17 4.57 22.76 13.11
N THR A 18 4.92 23.36 11.98
CA THR A 18 4.02 24.24 11.20
C THR A 18 2.79 23.45 10.73
N SER A 19 2.97 22.22 10.26
CA SER A 19 1.87 21.35 9.84
C SER A 19 0.94 20.99 11.01
N SER A 20 1.49 20.82 12.21
CA SER A 20 0.74 20.62 13.45
C SER A 20 -0.05 21.88 13.85
N GLN A 21 0.60 23.05 13.87
CA GLN A 21 -0.01 24.33 14.24
C GLN A 21 -1.12 24.77 13.27
N LEU A 22 -0.95 24.52 11.97
CA LEU A 22 -1.95 24.83 10.94
C LEU A 22 -3.11 23.83 10.88
N GLN A 23 -3.17 22.85 11.79
CA GLN A 23 -4.16 21.76 11.80
C GLN A 23 -4.28 21.06 10.44
N HIS A 24 -3.15 20.89 9.75
CA HIS A 24 -3.13 20.36 8.40
C HIS A 24 -3.78 18.96 8.36
N SER A 25 -4.57 18.72 7.32
CA SER A 25 -5.05 17.38 6.96
C SER A 25 -4.63 17.13 5.52
N GLY A 26 -3.97 16.00 5.27
CA GLY A 26 -3.35 15.76 3.98
C GLY A 26 -2.11 14.88 4.06
N LYS A 27 -1.25 15.00 3.06
CA LYS A 27 0.02 14.26 2.94
C LYS A 27 1.20 15.23 2.84
N LEU A 28 2.23 14.98 3.63
CA LEU A 28 3.55 15.63 3.50
C LEU A 28 4.53 14.60 2.94
N GLU A 29 5.03 14.85 1.74
CA GLU A 29 6.07 14.06 1.10
C GLU A 29 7.43 14.73 1.26
N ILE A 30 8.42 13.93 1.64
CA ILE A 30 9.81 14.31 1.77
C ILE A 30 10.61 13.42 0.83
N LYS A 31 11.31 14.02 -0.13
CA LYS A 31 12.12 13.30 -1.13
C LYS A 31 13.58 13.64 -0.95
N SER A 32 14.45 12.63 -0.81
CA SER A 32 15.90 12.83 -0.81
C SER A 32 16.47 12.92 -2.22
N SER A 33 17.65 13.54 -2.31
CA SER A 33 18.47 13.57 -3.54
C SER A 33 18.87 12.17 -4.02
N GLN A 34 18.91 11.18 -3.12
CA GLN A 34 19.19 9.77 -3.43
C GLN A 34 17.96 8.99 -3.93
N GLY A 35 16.79 9.64 -4.03
CA GLY A 35 15.55 9.01 -4.52
C GLY A 35 14.70 8.34 -3.43
N ASN A 36 15.08 8.44 -2.16
CA ASN A 36 14.23 7.98 -1.06
C ASN A 36 13.03 8.92 -0.91
N ILE A 37 11.84 8.35 -0.72
CA ILE A 37 10.60 9.10 -0.51
C ILE A 37 10.02 8.66 0.83
N TRP A 38 9.67 9.63 1.66
CA TRP A 38 8.94 9.43 2.90
C TRP A 38 7.63 10.21 2.85
N SER A 39 6.55 9.56 3.25
CA SER A 39 5.21 10.13 3.22
C SER A 39 4.62 10.12 4.61
N PHE A 40 4.28 11.30 5.11
CA PHE A 40 3.66 11.50 6.43
C PHE A 40 2.21 11.95 6.22
N TYR A 41 1.28 11.18 6.79
CA TYR A 41 -0.15 11.43 6.68
C TYR A 41 -0.64 12.20 7.90
N TYR A 42 -1.38 13.27 7.65
CA TYR A 42 -1.86 14.20 8.67
C TYR A 42 -3.38 14.25 8.74
N ARG A 43 -3.90 14.38 9.97
CA ARG A 43 -5.30 14.67 10.25
C ARG A 43 -5.40 15.66 11.41
N LEU A 44 -6.00 16.82 11.16
CA LEU A 44 -6.18 17.89 12.15
C LEU A 44 -4.85 18.26 12.85
N GLY A 45 -3.76 18.33 12.10
CA GLY A 45 -2.41 18.65 12.59
C GLY A 45 -1.65 17.48 13.22
N ARG A 46 -2.28 16.31 13.38
CA ARG A 46 -1.64 15.14 13.97
C ARG A 46 -1.15 14.18 12.91
N ILE A 47 0.05 13.63 13.09
CA ILE A 47 0.52 12.54 12.24
C ILE A 47 -0.24 11.28 12.62
N VAL A 48 -0.84 10.63 11.63
CA VAL A 48 -1.64 9.41 11.81
C VAL A 48 -0.96 8.17 11.25
N TRP A 49 -0.09 8.36 10.27
CA TRP A 49 0.75 7.30 9.71
C TRP A 49 1.97 7.90 9.00
N ALA A 50 3.00 7.08 8.79
CA ALA A 50 4.10 7.41 7.92
C ALA A 50 4.61 6.15 7.20
N THR A 51 5.05 6.27 5.96
CA THR A 51 5.59 5.16 5.16
C THR A 51 6.73 5.62 4.23
N GLY A 52 7.31 4.68 3.49
CA GLY A 52 8.44 4.91 2.57
C GLY A 52 9.81 4.66 3.19
N GLY A 53 10.84 5.27 2.61
CA GLY A 53 12.25 4.99 2.93
C GLY A 53 12.77 3.69 2.31
N THR A 54 13.87 3.17 2.84
CA THR A 54 14.65 2.09 2.20
C THR A 54 14.04 0.69 2.37
N HIS A 55 13.46 0.37 3.55
CA HIS A 55 12.96 -0.98 3.86
C HIS A 55 11.56 -1.01 4.50
N PRO A 56 10.49 -0.62 3.79
CA PRO A 56 9.13 -0.64 4.33
C PRO A 56 8.69 -2.00 4.90
N TRP A 57 9.00 -3.12 4.23
CA TRP A 57 8.54 -4.45 4.67
C TRP A 57 9.34 -4.97 5.86
N ARG A 58 10.67 -4.83 5.88
CA ARG A 58 11.47 -5.13 7.08
C ARG A 58 10.99 -4.33 8.28
N ARG A 59 10.72 -3.02 8.10
CA ARG A 59 10.20 -2.17 9.18
C ARG A 59 8.89 -2.69 9.73
N TRP A 60 7.91 -2.92 8.86
CA TRP A 60 6.61 -3.44 9.26
C TRP A 60 6.75 -4.75 10.03
N ARG A 61 7.52 -5.70 9.50
CA ARG A 61 7.76 -7.00 10.15
C ARG A 61 8.44 -6.85 11.51
N ARG A 62 9.42 -5.96 11.66
CA ARG A 62 10.08 -5.70 12.95
C ARG A 62 9.07 -5.24 14.00
N HIS A 63 8.25 -4.24 13.68
CA HIS A 63 7.26 -3.73 14.62
C HIS A 63 6.18 -4.77 14.96
N MET A 64 5.75 -5.56 13.97
CA MET A 64 4.80 -6.65 14.20
C MET A 64 5.37 -7.74 15.11
N VAL A 65 6.60 -8.21 14.87
CA VAL A 65 7.24 -9.23 15.74
C VAL A 65 7.43 -8.69 17.17
N GLN A 66 7.75 -7.41 17.32
CA GLN A 66 8.02 -6.80 18.62
C GLN A 66 6.74 -6.52 19.44
N HIS A 67 5.64 -6.14 18.79
CA HIS A 67 4.42 -5.66 19.47
C HIS A 67 3.22 -6.62 19.34
N CYS A 68 3.31 -7.58 18.42
CA CYS A 68 2.27 -8.57 18.11
C CYS A 68 2.88 -9.96 17.91
N PRO A 69 3.60 -10.52 18.90
CA PRO A 69 4.29 -11.81 18.77
C PRO A 69 3.35 -13.00 18.51
N GLU A 70 2.06 -12.85 18.83
CA GLU A 70 1.02 -13.83 18.51
C GLU A 70 0.70 -13.95 17.01
N ILE A 71 1.13 -12.98 16.20
CA ILE A 71 0.88 -12.94 14.77
C ILE A 71 2.09 -13.48 14.01
N ASP A 72 1.91 -14.62 13.36
CA ASP A 72 2.93 -15.20 12.49
C ASP A 72 2.98 -14.49 11.13
N CYS A 73 3.83 -13.46 11.05
CA CYS A 73 4.03 -12.65 9.86
C CYS A 73 4.59 -13.46 8.67
N ASP A 74 5.30 -14.57 8.91
CA ASP A 74 5.86 -15.40 7.84
C ASP A 74 4.79 -16.27 7.16
N LYS A 75 3.67 -16.50 7.82
CA LYS A 75 2.50 -17.19 7.23
C LYS A 75 1.50 -16.25 6.57
N MET A 76 1.67 -14.95 6.72
CA MET A 76 0.82 -13.97 6.07
C MET A 76 1.08 -13.99 4.57
N ARG A 77 0.01 -14.16 3.81
CA ARG A 77 0.06 -14.01 2.36
C ARG A 77 -0.74 -12.80 1.95
N PHE A 78 -0.14 -11.96 1.13
CA PHE A 78 -0.70 -10.67 0.70
C PHE A 78 -1.26 -10.77 -0.70
N ARG A 79 -2.41 -10.15 -0.97
CA ARG A 79 -2.82 -10.01 -2.37
C ARG A 79 -1.93 -8.97 -3.03
N VAL A 80 -1.50 -9.20 -4.26
CA VAL A 80 -0.62 -8.28 -4.99
C VAL A 80 -1.26 -6.89 -5.10
N GLU A 81 -2.59 -6.81 -5.14
CA GLU A 81 -3.30 -5.54 -5.23
C GLU A 81 -3.21 -4.69 -3.94
N ASP A 82 -3.15 -5.32 -2.76
CA ASP A 82 -3.05 -4.62 -1.48
C ASP A 82 -1.70 -3.91 -1.32
N THR A 83 -0.67 -4.36 -2.05
CA THR A 83 0.72 -3.89 -1.96
C THR A 83 1.04 -2.74 -2.93
N LEU A 84 0.11 -2.40 -3.82
CA LEU A 84 0.25 -1.34 -4.82
C LEU A 84 -0.17 0.04 -4.30
N VAL A 85 -0.84 0.09 -3.15
CA VAL A 85 -1.23 1.34 -2.49
C VAL A 85 -0.04 1.88 -1.68
N GLU A 86 0.23 3.17 -1.76
CA GLU A 86 1.37 3.81 -1.09
C GLU A 86 1.44 3.51 0.43
N HIS A 87 0.29 3.44 1.10
CA HIS A 87 0.13 3.12 2.52
C HIS A 87 -0.37 1.68 2.76
N TRP A 88 0.06 0.72 1.93
CA TRP A 88 -0.32 -0.69 2.05
C TRP A 88 -0.07 -1.23 3.46
N ASP A 89 1.01 -0.79 4.10
CA ASP A 89 1.43 -1.17 5.45
C ASP A 89 0.42 -0.76 6.53
N TYR A 90 -0.18 0.43 6.41
CA TYR A 90 -1.29 0.87 7.24
C TYR A 90 -2.56 0.07 6.99
N ASN A 91 -2.88 -0.18 5.71
CA ASN A 91 -4.08 -0.96 5.34
C ASN A 91 -4.02 -2.38 5.91
N LEU A 92 -2.84 -2.98 6.01
CA LEU A 92 -2.68 -4.26 6.71
C LEU A 92 -3.06 -4.17 8.19
N LEU A 93 -2.68 -3.09 8.89
CA LEU A 93 -3.10 -2.89 10.28
C LEU A 93 -4.62 -2.76 10.39
N VAL A 94 -5.26 -2.07 9.44
CA VAL A 94 -6.73 -1.96 9.37
C VAL A 94 -7.38 -3.32 9.16
N ILE A 95 -6.89 -4.13 8.22
CA ILE A 95 -7.41 -5.47 7.93
C ILE A 95 -7.28 -6.37 9.18
N LEU A 96 -6.13 -6.35 9.84
CA LEU A 96 -5.91 -7.17 11.04
C LEU A 96 -6.76 -6.69 12.23
N TYR A 97 -6.97 -5.39 12.38
CA TYR A 97 -7.88 -4.83 13.37
C TYR A 97 -9.34 -5.24 13.12
N GLN A 98 -9.82 -5.15 11.87
CA GLN A 98 -11.18 -5.56 11.49
C GLN A 98 -11.40 -7.06 11.71
N ARG A 99 -10.36 -7.89 11.54
CA ARG A 99 -10.37 -9.32 11.86
C ARG A 99 -10.25 -9.63 13.35
N GLN A 100 -10.20 -8.60 14.21
CA GLN A 100 -10.00 -8.70 15.66
C GLN A 100 -8.68 -9.41 16.04
N GLN A 101 -7.70 -9.39 15.14
CA GLN A 101 -6.36 -9.96 15.37
C GLN A 101 -5.41 -8.93 16.01
N LEU A 102 -5.71 -7.64 15.89
CA LEU A 102 -4.99 -6.56 16.55
C LEU A 102 -5.89 -5.78 17.50
N LYS A 103 -5.32 -5.37 18.64
CA LYS A 103 -5.95 -4.43 19.56
C LYS A 103 -5.50 -2.99 19.28
N ARG A 104 -6.31 -2.02 19.71
CA ARG A 104 -6.05 -0.60 19.46
C ARG A 104 -4.73 -0.13 20.10
N GLU A 105 -4.40 -0.67 21.26
CA GLU A 105 -3.16 -0.37 21.99
C GLU A 105 -1.93 -0.84 21.18
N GLN A 106 -1.99 -2.02 20.57
CA GLN A 106 -0.91 -2.55 19.73
C GLN A 106 -0.73 -1.70 18.47
N ILE A 107 -1.83 -1.33 17.82
CA ILE A 107 -1.81 -0.47 16.64
C ILE A 107 -1.19 0.88 16.99
N LYS A 108 -1.57 1.47 18.13
CA LYS A 108 -0.97 2.72 18.59
C LYS A 108 0.54 2.61 18.73
N VAL A 109 1.05 1.55 19.37
CA VAL A 109 2.50 1.36 19.56
C VAL A 109 3.21 1.15 18.22
N ILE A 110 2.62 0.41 17.28
CA ILE A 110 3.17 0.21 15.93
C ILE A 110 3.24 1.54 15.16
N VAL A 111 2.16 2.33 15.20
CA VAL A 111 2.08 3.64 14.55
C VAL A 111 3.14 4.58 15.13
N ASP A 112 3.20 4.71 16.46
CA ASP A 112 4.17 5.58 17.14
C ASP A 112 5.61 5.15 16.80
N SER A 113 5.91 3.85 16.85
CA SER A 113 7.25 3.31 16.55
C SER A 113 7.65 3.49 15.09
N THR A 114 6.71 3.30 14.16
CA THR A 114 6.94 3.49 12.70
C THR A 114 7.24 4.95 12.38
N ILE A 115 6.47 5.88 12.95
CA ILE A 115 6.68 7.32 12.79
C ILE A 115 8.05 7.72 13.36
N SER A 116 8.39 7.28 14.57
CA SER A 116 9.69 7.57 15.18
C SER A 116 10.86 7.03 14.37
N GLU A 117 10.77 5.81 13.84
CA GLU A 117 11.82 5.24 12.99
C GLU A 117 12.02 6.05 11.70
N LEU A 118 10.93 6.43 11.05
CA LEU A 118 10.95 7.23 9.82
C LEU A 118 11.48 8.64 10.03
N LEU A 119 11.06 9.31 11.10
CA LEU A 119 11.60 10.62 11.45
C LEU A 119 13.11 10.53 11.73
N PHE A 120 13.56 9.46 12.40
CA PHE A 120 15.00 9.23 12.61
C PHE A 120 15.75 9.09 11.29
N ASP A 121 15.22 8.33 10.33
CA ASP A 121 15.83 8.16 9.00
C ASP A 121 15.99 9.51 8.27
N VAL A 122 14.96 10.35 8.32
CA VAL A 122 14.99 11.68 7.69
C VAL A 122 16.03 12.58 8.38
N VAL A 123 16.08 12.60 9.72
CA VAL A 123 17.08 13.38 10.47
C VAL A 123 18.50 12.89 10.17
N GLN A 124 18.71 11.58 10.11
CA GLN A 124 20.02 11.00 9.76
C GLN A 124 20.47 11.45 8.37
N GLN A 125 19.59 11.37 7.38
CA GLN A 125 19.89 11.78 6.01
C GLN A 125 20.36 13.24 5.96
N ILE A 126 19.64 14.17 6.60
CA ILE A 126 20.05 15.59 6.65
C ILE A 126 21.46 15.75 7.22
N ASN A 127 21.73 15.10 8.35
CA ASN A 127 23.00 15.27 9.06
C ASN A 127 24.18 14.67 8.30
N VAL A 128 24.03 13.51 7.66
CA VAL A 128 25.12 12.90 6.89
C VAL A 128 25.50 13.78 5.70
N PHE A 129 24.53 14.35 4.97
CA PHE A 129 24.82 15.25 3.85
C PHE A 129 25.50 16.55 4.26
N ALA A 130 25.14 17.11 5.41
CA ALA A 130 25.73 18.34 5.88
C ALA A 130 27.22 18.19 6.30
N THR A 131 27.66 16.96 6.61
CA THR A 131 29.08 16.64 6.87
C THR A 131 29.90 16.38 5.60
N GLY A 132 29.25 16.17 4.45
CA GLY A 132 29.88 15.87 3.16
C GLY A 132 29.78 17.03 2.16
N ASN A 133 30.85 17.80 2.01
CA ASN A 133 31.07 18.92 1.08
C ASN A 133 30.42 20.28 1.39
N SER A 134 31.30 21.26 1.54
CA SER A 134 31.02 22.69 1.47
C SER A 134 30.56 23.12 0.06
N ASN A 135 29.67 24.11 0.03
CA ASN A 135 29.34 25.03 -1.09
C ASN A 135 28.18 24.74 -2.05
N THR A 136 27.30 23.76 -1.82
CA THR A 136 25.99 23.72 -2.51
C THR A 136 24.85 23.34 -1.58
N CYS A 137 24.49 24.25 -0.67
CA CYS A 137 23.31 24.13 0.18
C CYS A 137 22.04 24.51 -0.63
N ASN A 138 21.69 23.70 -1.63
CA ASN A 138 20.40 23.78 -2.34
C ASN A 138 19.56 22.57 -1.94
N SER A 139 18.73 22.74 -0.91
CA SER A 139 17.66 21.86 -0.42
C SER A 139 17.93 20.35 -0.54
N VAL A 140 18.58 19.77 0.48
CA VAL A 140 18.88 18.32 0.56
C VAL A 140 17.61 17.45 0.44
N LEU A 141 16.47 17.99 0.88
CA LEU A 141 15.16 17.35 0.81
C LEU A 141 14.15 18.25 0.11
N ARG A 142 13.47 17.71 -0.90
CA ARG A 142 12.29 18.34 -1.50
C ARG A 142 11.05 17.99 -0.69
N ARG A 143 10.22 19.00 -0.44
CA ARG A 143 9.00 18.90 0.37
C ARG A 143 7.80 19.22 -0.50
N GLU A 144 6.84 18.31 -0.54
CA GLU A 144 5.60 18.48 -1.28
C GLU A 144 4.43 18.28 -0.32
N ARG A 145 3.49 19.24 -0.28
CA ARG A 145 2.26 19.13 0.52
C ARG A 145 1.09 18.90 -0.41
N ASN A 146 0.30 17.87 -0.12
CA ASN A 146 -0.98 17.62 -0.76
C ASN A 146 -2.09 17.77 0.29
N GLN A 147 -3.17 18.48 -0.05
CA GLN A 147 -4.34 18.67 0.81
C GLN A 147 -5.38 17.55 0.69
N GLU A 148 -5.15 16.57 -0.18
CA GLU A 148 -5.98 15.37 -0.27
C GLU A 148 -5.90 14.60 1.04
N VAL A 149 -7.01 14.54 1.75
CA VAL A 149 -7.11 13.83 3.03
C VAL A 149 -7.15 12.33 2.73
N ILE A 150 -6.04 11.67 3.02
CA ILE A 150 -5.92 10.22 2.99
C ILE A 150 -5.99 9.75 4.46
N LEU A 151 -6.72 8.65 4.73
CA LEU A 151 -6.99 8.13 6.07
C LEU A 151 -7.96 9.00 6.91
N GLU A 152 -9.18 9.21 6.43
CA GLU A 152 -10.17 10.06 7.10
C GLU A 152 -10.53 9.64 8.53
N THR A 153 -10.51 8.33 8.80
CA THR A 153 -10.78 7.69 10.10
C THR A 153 -9.55 6.90 10.58
N PRO A 154 -8.53 7.58 11.13
CA PRO A 154 -7.31 6.91 11.55
C PRO A 154 -7.55 6.06 12.80
N LEU A 155 -6.89 4.90 12.88
CA LEU A 155 -7.00 3.97 14.01
C LEU A 155 -6.34 4.53 15.28
N SER A 156 -5.28 5.33 15.09
CA SER A 156 -4.50 5.98 16.14
C SER A 156 -4.18 7.43 15.74
N PHE A 157 -3.95 8.27 16.75
CA PHE A 157 -3.39 9.60 16.59
C PHE A 157 -2.09 9.70 17.38
N THR A 158 -1.09 10.33 16.78
CA THR A 158 0.20 10.59 17.41
C THR A 158 0.41 12.09 17.54
N SER A 159 1.02 12.51 18.65
CA SER A 159 1.44 13.91 18.83
C SER A 159 2.74 14.11 18.07
N ALA A 160 2.68 14.91 16.99
CA ALA A 160 3.86 15.22 16.18
C ALA A 160 4.98 15.80 17.06
N ASP A 161 4.66 16.73 17.96
CA ASP A 161 5.64 17.41 18.80
C ASP A 161 6.37 16.44 19.75
N LEU A 162 5.66 15.48 20.33
CA LEU A 162 6.27 14.45 21.18
C LEU A 162 7.18 13.52 20.38
N SER A 163 6.72 13.08 19.20
CA SER A 163 7.51 12.21 18.32
C SER A 163 8.78 12.91 17.83
N LEU A 164 8.71 14.20 17.47
CA LEU A 164 9.87 14.98 17.04
C LEU A 164 10.90 15.11 18.17
N LYS A 165 10.46 15.49 19.37
CA LYS A 165 11.36 15.61 20.53
C LYS A 165 12.05 14.28 20.86
N GLN A 166 11.30 13.18 20.84
CA GLN A 166 11.87 11.84 21.07
C GLN A 166 12.93 11.48 20.02
N VAL A 167 12.71 11.87 18.76
CA VAL A 167 13.64 11.62 17.66
C VAL A 167 14.89 12.48 17.79
N GLU A 168 14.77 13.75 18.18
CA GLU A 168 15.91 14.63 18.48
C GLU A 168 16.79 14.05 19.59
N ASP A 169 16.17 13.62 20.71
CA ASP A 169 16.89 12.99 21.81
C ASP A 169 17.57 11.68 21.35
N SER A 170 16.87 10.85 20.57
CA SER A 170 17.41 9.60 20.03
C SER A 170 18.58 9.84 19.07
N TRP A 171 18.48 10.84 18.19
CA TRP A 171 19.55 11.22 17.27
C TRP A 171 20.76 11.77 18.01
N LYS A 172 20.54 12.60 19.04
CA LYS A 172 21.62 13.12 19.88
C LYS A 172 22.39 11.98 20.55
N MET A 173 21.68 11.03 21.16
CA MET A 173 22.31 9.85 21.76
C MET A 173 23.09 9.01 20.74
N TRP A 174 22.57 8.88 19.53
CA TRP A 174 23.25 8.17 18.43
C TRP A 174 24.53 8.89 17.98
N SER A 175 24.46 10.21 17.81
CA SER A 175 25.59 11.06 17.46
C SER A 175 26.66 11.05 18.54
N ASP A 176 26.29 11.23 19.80
CA ASP A 176 27.21 11.23 20.96
C ASP A 176 27.93 9.88 21.13
N ALA A 177 27.33 8.79 20.64
CA ALA A 177 27.96 7.47 20.60
C ALA A 177 28.96 7.28 19.44
N GLY A 178 29.19 8.30 18.61
CA GLY A 178 30.09 8.26 17.45
C GLY A 178 29.53 7.48 16.26
N LEU A 179 28.20 7.33 16.18
CA LEU A 179 27.53 6.51 15.18
C LEU A 179 26.95 7.31 13.99
N VAL A 180 27.32 8.58 13.83
CA VAL A 180 26.76 9.50 12.80
C VAL A 180 26.77 8.87 11.40
N ASN A 181 27.86 8.19 11.03
CA ASN A 181 28.04 7.55 9.72
C ASN A 181 27.58 6.08 9.66
N ILE A 182 26.94 5.59 10.72
CA ILE A 182 26.43 4.22 10.80
C ILE A 182 24.92 4.25 10.56
N PHE A 183 24.50 3.66 9.45
CA PHE A 183 23.10 3.52 9.09
C PHE A 183 22.49 2.29 9.78
N PRO A 184 21.42 2.44 10.58
CA PRO A 184 20.77 1.31 11.27
C PRO A 184 20.21 0.24 10.32
N ASP A 185 19.98 0.59 9.06
CA ASP A 185 19.45 -0.30 8.03
C ASP A 185 20.52 -1.20 7.37
N PHE A 186 21.81 -0.99 7.68
CA PHE A 186 22.89 -1.81 7.14
C PHE A 186 23.09 -3.07 7.98
N ALA A 187 23.52 -4.16 7.34
CA ALA A 187 23.76 -5.43 7.99
C ALA A 187 25.26 -5.63 8.29
N PRO A 188 25.62 -6.05 9.51
CA PRO A 188 27.00 -6.40 9.82
C PRO A 188 27.40 -7.75 9.20
N VAL A 189 28.60 -7.77 8.61
CA VAL A 189 29.27 -8.94 8.04
C VAL A 189 30.62 -9.10 8.71
N LEU A 190 30.90 -10.30 9.23
CA LEU A 190 32.20 -10.64 9.77
C LEU A 190 33.22 -10.84 8.62
N ARG A 191 34.26 -10.00 8.57
CA ARG A 191 35.33 -10.07 7.55
C ARG A 191 36.60 -10.73 8.04
N LYS A 192 36.93 -10.55 9.32
CA LYS A 192 38.17 -11.07 9.92
C LYS A 192 37.85 -12.03 11.09
N PRO A 193 37.34 -13.24 10.82
CA PRO A 193 36.92 -14.19 11.85
C PRO A 193 38.06 -14.58 12.80
N ASP A 194 39.28 -14.80 12.29
CA ASP A 194 40.42 -15.21 13.12
C ASP A 194 40.78 -14.15 14.18
N ARG A 195 40.73 -12.87 13.79
CA ARG A 195 40.99 -11.74 14.70
C ARG A 195 39.91 -11.61 15.77
N LEU A 196 38.65 -11.90 15.43
CA LEU A 196 37.57 -11.90 16.39
C LEU A 196 37.74 -13.03 17.41
N GLN A 197 38.06 -14.24 16.96
CA GLN A 197 38.22 -15.42 17.82
C GLN A 197 39.29 -15.21 18.91
N GLN A 198 40.32 -14.41 18.64
CA GLN A 198 41.36 -14.06 19.62
C GLN A 198 40.92 -13.02 20.66
N GLN A 199 39.85 -12.25 20.39
CA GLN A 199 39.41 -11.14 21.24
C GLN A 199 38.20 -11.46 22.12
N VAL A 200 37.46 -12.52 21.79
CA VAL A 200 36.20 -12.85 22.46
C VAL A 200 36.15 -14.31 22.90
N SER A 201 35.29 -14.62 23.86
CA SER A 201 35.10 -16.01 24.29
C SER A 201 34.51 -16.87 23.18
N PRO A 202 34.71 -18.21 23.20
CA PRO A 202 34.16 -19.10 22.17
C PRO A 202 32.64 -18.97 21.97
N SER A 203 31.89 -18.74 23.05
CA SER A 203 30.43 -18.53 23.00
C SER A 203 30.06 -17.23 22.30
N VAL A 204 30.79 -16.14 22.59
CA VAL A 204 30.57 -14.84 21.94
C VAL A 204 30.96 -14.93 20.46
N TYR A 205 32.06 -15.61 20.14
CA TYR A 205 32.48 -15.84 18.77
C TYR A 205 31.40 -16.58 17.96
N LYS A 206 30.86 -17.68 18.51
CA LYS A 206 29.78 -18.44 17.86
C LYS A 206 28.54 -17.58 17.61
N ASN A 207 28.17 -16.74 18.58
CA ASN A 207 27.05 -15.80 18.43
C ASN A 207 27.33 -14.78 17.31
N PHE A 208 28.53 -14.21 17.27
CA PHE A 208 28.93 -13.25 16.23
C PHE A 208 28.90 -13.89 14.84
N VAL A 209 29.44 -15.10 14.67
CA VAL A 209 29.39 -15.81 13.38
C VAL A 209 27.93 -16.06 12.95
N THR A 210 27.04 -16.37 13.90
CA THR A 210 25.62 -16.63 13.62
C THR A 210 24.85 -15.37 13.25
N LEU A 211 25.17 -14.23 13.87
CA LEU A 211 24.43 -12.98 13.75
C LEU A 211 25.00 -12.03 12.69
N LEU A 212 26.31 -11.95 12.54
CA LEU A 212 27.02 -11.01 11.65
C LEU A 212 27.28 -11.63 10.28
N ASN A 213 26.19 -12.06 9.63
CA ASN A 213 26.21 -12.80 8.37
C ASN A 213 25.72 -11.96 7.17
N GLY A 214 25.48 -10.67 7.34
CA GLY A 214 24.98 -9.78 6.29
C GLY A 214 23.50 -9.96 5.93
N LYS A 215 22.73 -10.77 6.66
CA LYS A 215 21.30 -10.98 6.37
C LYS A 215 20.37 -10.00 7.10
N TYR A 216 20.75 -9.64 8.33
CA TYR A 216 19.94 -8.86 9.26
C TYR A 216 20.57 -7.49 9.48
N SER A 217 19.78 -6.42 9.30
CA SER A 217 20.26 -5.07 9.61
C SER A 217 20.52 -4.88 11.11
N LEU A 218 21.18 -3.79 11.51
CA LEU A 218 21.34 -3.45 12.94
C LEU A 218 19.97 -3.36 13.65
N ARG A 219 18.94 -2.83 12.97
CA ARG A 219 17.56 -2.82 13.49
C ARG A 219 16.98 -4.23 13.64
N ASP A 220 17.20 -5.11 12.65
CA ASP A 220 16.71 -6.48 12.70
C ASP A 220 17.38 -7.27 13.84
N LEU A 221 18.69 -7.08 14.03
CA LEU A 221 19.46 -7.69 15.12
C LEU A 221 19.00 -7.16 16.49
N ALA A 222 18.69 -5.87 16.60
CA ALA A 222 18.16 -5.28 17.82
C ALA A 222 16.86 -5.98 18.26
N VAL A 223 15.90 -6.16 17.36
CA VAL A 223 14.66 -6.90 17.65
C VAL A 223 14.96 -8.36 18.02
N LYS A 224 15.81 -9.05 17.24
CA LYS A 224 16.16 -10.47 17.48
C LYS A 224 16.85 -10.70 18.82
N MET A 225 17.62 -9.72 19.28
CA MET A 225 18.34 -9.78 20.55
C MET A 225 17.59 -9.12 21.71
N ASN A 226 16.37 -8.62 21.48
CA ASN A 226 15.58 -7.85 22.44
C ASN A 226 16.36 -6.66 23.06
N HIS A 227 17.04 -5.91 22.21
CA HIS A 227 17.83 -4.73 22.56
C HIS A 227 17.42 -3.52 21.71
N ASN A 228 17.88 -2.32 22.09
CA ASN A 228 17.72 -1.11 21.28
C ASN A 228 18.80 -1.07 20.17
N PRO A 229 18.49 -0.60 18.94
CA PRO A 229 19.45 -0.44 17.85
C PRO A 229 20.74 0.31 18.25
N LEU A 230 20.63 1.35 19.08
CA LEU A 230 21.76 2.12 19.59
C LEU A 230 22.74 1.24 20.37
N SER A 231 22.23 0.37 21.24
CA SER A 231 23.05 -0.54 22.05
C SER A 231 23.79 -1.52 21.16
N VAL A 232 23.11 -2.11 20.16
CA VAL A 232 23.72 -3.06 19.21
C VAL A 232 24.81 -2.38 18.39
N ALA A 233 24.52 -1.22 17.80
CA ALA A 233 25.47 -0.46 17.00
C ALA A 233 26.70 -0.04 17.82
N ARG A 234 26.49 0.46 19.05
CA ARG A 234 27.57 0.83 19.98
C ARG A 234 28.45 -0.36 20.36
N SER A 235 27.86 -1.53 20.59
CA SER A 235 28.61 -2.75 20.90
C SER A 235 29.45 -3.25 19.71
N LEU A 236 29.01 -3.00 18.47
CA LEU A 236 29.73 -3.38 17.26
C LEU A 236 30.78 -2.35 16.82
N LEU A 237 30.66 -1.10 17.26
CA LEU A 237 31.53 0.01 16.85
C LEU A 237 33.04 -0.29 16.96
N PRO A 238 33.57 -0.88 18.06
CA PRO A 238 35.01 -1.18 18.15
C PRO A 238 35.48 -2.20 17.09
N TYR A 239 34.60 -3.12 16.68
CA TYR A 239 34.91 -4.13 15.66
C TYR A 239 34.79 -3.56 14.25
N ILE A 240 33.88 -2.59 14.05
CA ILE A 240 33.75 -1.84 12.81
C ILE A 240 34.99 -0.96 12.58
N GLN A 241 35.43 -0.23 13.62
CA GLN A 241 36.64 0.61 13.56
C GLN A 241 37.92 -0.20 13.28
N LYS A 242 37.96 -1.46 13.71
CA LYS A 242 39.08 -2.40 13.44
C LYS A 242 38.92 -3.18 12.13
N GLU A 243 37.87 -2.89 11.35
CA GLU A 243 37.51 -3.60 10.11
C GLU A 243 37.35 -5.13 10.32
N ILE A 244 36.99 -5.55 11.53
CA ILE A 244 36.65 -6.94 11.82
C ILE A 244 35.23 -7.20 11.30
N VAL A 245 34.35 -6.22 11.46
CA VAL A 245 32.97 -6.20 10.99
C VAL A 245 32.82 -5.09 9.97
N GLU A 246 32.20 -5.39 8.83
CA GLU A 246 31.80 -4.40 7.83
C GLU A 246 30.29 -4.25 7.85
N LEU A 247 29.77 -3.04 7.64
CA LEU A 247 28.35 -2.81 7.42
C LEU A 247 28.07 -2.77 5.92
N VAL A 248 27.20 -3.64 5.45
CA VAL A 248 26.81 -3.72 4.03
C VAL A 248 25.35 -3.37 3.85
N GLU A 249 25.02 -2.79 2.70
CA GLU A 249 23.63 -2.63 2.28
C GLU A 249 22.97 -4.00 2.09
N VAL A 250 21.69 -4.08 2.45
CA VAL A 250 20.85 -5.25 2.25
C VAL A 250 19.56 -4.85 1.57
N PRO A 251 18.95 -5.70 0.74
CA PRO A 251 17.66 -5.38 0.14
C PRO A 251 16.54 -5.47 1.18
N ASP A 252 15.39 -4.87 0.90
CA ASP A 252 14.17 -5.16 1.66
C ASP A 252 13.81 -6.66 1.53
N LEU A 253 13.04 -7.18 2.49
CA LEU A 253 12.56 -8.55 2.42
C LEU A 253 11.53 -8.69 1.29
N PRO A 254 11.48 -9.84 0.59
CA PRO A 254 10.41 -10.07 -0.37
C PRO A 254 9.07 -10.19 0.36
N LEU A 255 8.08 -9.43 -0.09
CA LEU A 255 6.71 -9.53 0.40
C LEU A 255 6.09 -10.83 -0.11
N MET A 256 5.63 -11.70 0.79
CA MET A 256 5.06 -13.00 0.40
C MET A 256 3.64 -12.80 -0.14
N THR A 257 3.50 -12.67 -1.45
CA THR A 257 2.20 -12.50 -2.08
C THR A 257 1.52 -13.84 -2.38
N GLU A 258 0.19 -13.91 -2.22
CA GLU A 258 -0.62 -14.93 -2.86
C GLU A 258 -0.56 -14.70 -4.37
N ILE A 259 0.39 -15.35 -5.03
CA ILE A 259 0.14 -15.75 -6.41
C ILE A 259 -1.03 -16.72 -6.30
N LYS A 260 -2.26 -16.25 -6.57
CA LYS A 260 -3.36 -17.15 -6.87
C LYS A 260 -2.99 -17.88 -8.16
N ASN A 261 -2.25 -18.97 -7.99
CA ASN A 261 -2.14 -20.04 -8.95
C ASN A 261 -3.51 -20.74 -9.03
N ASN A 262 -4.48 -20.06 -9.63
CA ASN A 262 -5.41 -20.72 -10.54
C ASN A 262 -4.77 -20.74 -11.94
N SER A 263 -3.51 -21.16 -11.98
CA SER A 263 -2.80 -21.56 -13.18
C SER A 263 -3.04 -23.05 -13.36
N THR A 264 -4.27 -23.42 -13.75
CA THR A 264 -4.32 -24.27 -14.94
C THR A 264 -3.74 -23.42 -16.06
N SER A 265 -2.47 -23.69 -16.33
CA SER A 265 -1.74 -23.22 -17.49
C SER A 265 -2.58 -23.43 -18.75
N ASN A 266 -3.32 -22.40 -19.15
CA ASN A 266 -3.59 -22.17 -20.54
C ASN A 266 -2.99 -20.81 -20.85
N LYS A 267 -1.95 -20.87 -21.68
CA LYS A 267 -1.24 -19.77 -22.33
C LYS A 267 -2.13 -18.51 -22.39
N PHE A 268 -1.68 -17.41 -21.78
CA PHE A 268 -2.24 -16.09 -22.04
C PHE A 268 -2.06 -15.80 -23.54
N VAL A 269 -3.08 -16.13 -24.31
CA VAL A 269 -3.47 -15.30 -25.44
C VAL A 269 -4.01 -14.04 -24.77
N GLU A 270 -3.42 -12.89 -25.03
CA GLU A 270 -4.01 -11.60 -24.68
C GLU A 270 -5.45 -11.59 -25.22
N SER A 271 -6.42 -11.81 -24.33
CA SER A 271 -7.81 -11.78 -24.68
C SER A 271 -8.19 -10.31 -24.89
N THR A 272 -8.31 -9.92 -26.15
CA THR A 272 -8.85 -8.64 -26.63
C THR A 272 -10.33 -8.43 -26.28
N ALA A 273 -10.96 -9.38 -25.58
CA ALA A 273 -12.36 -9.30 -25.18
C ALA A 273 -12.59 -8.13 -24.19
N PRO A 274 -13.65 -7.32 -24.40
CA PRO A 274 -14.00 -6.23 -23.49
C PRO A 274 -14.20 -6.68 -22.04
N LEU A 275 -13.84 -5.81 -21.10
CA LEU A 275 -14.00 -5.99 -19.66
C LEU A 275 -15.25 -5.27 -19.16
N VAL A 276 -16.12 -6.01 -18.49
CA VAL A 276 -17.34 -5.49 -17.89
C VAL A 276 -17.25 -5.54 -16.37
N ALA A 277 -17.41 -4.41 -15.70
CA ALA A 277 -17.46 -4.34 -14.24
C ALA A 277 -18.89 -4.40 -13.71
N CYS A 278 -19.08 -4.95 -12.52
CA CYS A 278 -20.31 -4.90 -11.76
C CYS A 278 -20.01 -4.41 -10.33
N VAL A 279 -20.69 -3.34 -9.92
CA VAL A 279 -20.66 -2.77 -8.58
C VAL A 279 -22.02 -2.97 -7.94
N ASP A 280 -22.15 -3.96 -7.06
CA ASP A 280 -23.38 -4.30 -6.35
C ASP A 280 -23.02 -5.05 -5.05
N ASP A 281 -23.59 -4.67 -3.92
CA ASP A 281 -23.32 -5.30 -2.62
C ASP A 281 -23.96 -6.70 -2.50
N SER A 282 -24.96 -7.00 -3.34
CA SER A 282 -25.58 -8.32 -3.42
C SER A 282 -24.71 -9.32 -4.18
N LEU A 283 -24.16 -10.29 -3.43
CA LEU A 283 -23.41 -11.41 -4.00
C LEU A 283 -24.18 -12.16 -5.10
N GLN A 284 -25.50 -12.30 -4.93
CA GLN A 284 -26.37 -13.00 -5.87
C GLN A 284 -26.44 -12.27 -7.22
N VAL A 285 -26.56 -10.94 -7.20
CA VAL A 285 -26.58 -10.11 -8.41
C VAL A 285 -25.25 -10.22 -9.14
N CYS A 286 -24.13 -10.06 -8.42
CA CYS A 286 -22.81 -10.17 -9.01
C CYS A 286 -22.56 -11.55 -9.65
N GLN A 287 -22.90 -12.64 -8.96
CA GLN A 287 -22.73 -14.01 -9.49
C GLN A 287 -23.59 -14.26 -10.74
N MET A 288 -24.80 -13.71 -10.76
CA MET A 288 -25.69 -13.82 -11.91
C MET A 288 -25.11 -13.09 -13.13
N LEU A 289 -24.65 -11.85 -12.95
CA LEU A 289 -23.99 -11.07 -14.01
C LEU A 289 -22.70 -11.71 -14.48
N GLU A 290 -21.87 -12.20 -13.55
CA GLU A 290 -20.64 -12.94 -13.86
C GLU A 290 -20.93 -14.11 -14.80
N LYS A 291 -21.93 -14.93 -14.46
CA LYS A 291 -22.32 -16.09 -15.26
C LYS A 291 -22.81 -15.67 -16.65
N ILE A 292 -23.65 -14.64 -16.74
CA ILE A 292 -24.18 -14.15 -18.02
C ILE A 292 -23.04 -13.63 -18.91
N ILE A 293 -22.16 -12.80 -18.37
CA ILE A 293 -21.13 -12.06 -19.13
C ILE A 293 -20.01 -13.01 -19.56
N THR A 294 -19.50 -13.85 -18.66
CA THR A 294 -18.42 -14.79 -18.97
C THR A 294 -18.86 -15.89 -19.94
N SER A 295 -20.11 -16.35 -19.86
CA SER A 295 -20.67 -17.32 -20.84
C SER A 295 -20.78 -16.75 -22.25
N ASN A 296 -20.73 -15.42 -22.41
CA ASN A 296 -20.74 -14.73 -23.71
C ASN A 296 -19.34 -14.27 -24.14
N GLY A 297 -18.28 -14.82 -23.53
CA GLY A 297 -16.89 -14.60 -23.96
C GLY A 297 -16.32 -13.23 -23.56
N LEU A 298 -16.95 -12.53 -22.62
CA LEU A 298 -16.49 -11.24 -22.10
C LEU A 298 -15.76 -11.42 -20.77
N ARG A 299 -14.85 -10.50 -20.45
CA ARG A 299 -14.19 -10.48 -19.15
C ARG A 299 -15.11 -9.80 -18.14
N PHE A 300 -15.11 -10.29 -16.91
CA PHE A 300 -15.97 -9.76 -15.84
C PHE A 300 -15.14 -9.33 -14.63
N LEU A 301 -15.47 -8.17 -14.06
CA LEU A 301 -14.86 -7.63 -12.84
C LEU A 301 -15.95 -7.42 -11.78
N LYS A 302 -15.86 -8.18 -10.69
CA LYS A 302 -16.81 -8.09 -9.58
C LYS A 302 -16.31 -7.12 -8.51
N ILE A 303 -17.17 -6.20 -8.08
CA ILE A 303 -16.91 -5.23 -7.01
C ILE A 303 -18.11 -5.24 -6.07
N GLN A 304 -17.93 -5.73 -4.84
CA GLN A 304 -19.03 -5.82 -3.86
C GLN A 304 -18.97 -4.75 -2.77
N ASP A 305 -17.79 -4.15 -2.58
CA ASP A 305 -17.60 -3.07 -1.62
C ASP A 305 -17.63 -1.74 -2.38
N SER A 306 -18.62 -0.91 -2.07
CA SER A 306 -18.81 0.40 -2.71
C SER A 306 -17.62 1.34 -2.47
N VAL A 307 -16.88 1.17 -1.36
CA VAL A 307 -15.65 1.94 -1.05
C VAL A 307 -14.50 1.55 -1.97
N GLN A 308 -14.42 0.28 -2.36
CA GLN A 308 -13.39 -0.22 -3.29
C GLN A 308 -13.75 -0.01 -4.76
N ALA A 309 -14.95 0.49 -5.06
CA ALA A 309 -15.44 0.55 -6.43
C ALA A 309 -14.67 1.52 -7.32
N LEU A 310 -14.49 2.76 -6.87
CA LEU A 310 -13.74 3.75 -7.63
C LEU A 310 -12.27 3.35 -7.89
N PRO A 311 -11.47 2.94 -6.88
CA PRO A 311 -10.07 2.54 -7.13
C PRO A 311 -9.99 1.31 -8.03
N THR A 312 -10.87 0.33 -7.86
CA THR A 312 -10.88 -0.89 -8.68
C THR A 312 -11.23 -0.58 -10.14
N ILE A 313 -12.18 0.33 -10.39
CA ILE A 313 -12.55 0.79 -11.75
C ILE A 313 -11.40 1.57 -12.39
N ILE A 314 -10.74 2.47 -11.65
CA ILE A 314 -9.59 3.25 -12.14
C ILE A 314 -8.44 2.33 -12.58
N GLN A 315 -8.15 1.31 -11.76
CA GLN A 315 -7.07 0.36 -12.01
C GLN A 315 -7.34 -0.51 -13.25
N HIS A 316 -8.55 -1.07 -13.37
CA HIS A 316 -8.86 -2.08 -14.38
C HIS A 316 -9.43 -1.52 -15.68
N LYS A 317 -9.84 -0.24 -15.68
CA LYS A 317 -10.39 0.49 -16.84
C LYS A 317 -11.43 -0.33 -17.62
N PRO A 318 -12.54 -0.75 -16.98
CA PRO A 318 -13.57 -1.52 -17.65
C PRO A 318 -14.20 -0.73 -18.80
N ASP A 319 -14.55 -1.45 -19.87
CA ASP A 319 -15.19 -0.91 -21.05
C ASP A 319 -16.68 -0.62 -20.80
N LEU A 320 -17.31 -1.25 -19.80
CA LEU A 320 -18.69 -1.01 -19.36
C LEU A 320 -18.83 -1.31 -17.87
N ILE A 321 -19.64 -0.52 -17.17
CA ILE A 321 -19.88 -0.67 -15.73
C ILE A 321 -21.37 -0.86 -15.47
N PHE A 322 -21.75 -1.95 -14.81
CA PHE A 322 -23.03 -2.12 -14.14
C PHE A 322 -22.94 -1.61 -12.71
N LEU A 323 -23.89 -0.78 -12.28
CA LEU A 323 -23.83 -0.09 -10.99
C LEU A 323 -25.18 -0.13 -10.26
N ASP A 324 -25.22 -0.65 -9.04
CA ASP A 324 -26.34 -0.44 -8.14
C ASP A 324 -26.31 0.99 -7.57
N LEU A 325 -27.49 1.61 -7.43
CA LEU A 325 -27.64 2.91 -6.81
C LEU A 325 -27.76 2.83 -5.29
N VAL A 326 -28.35 1.75 -4.79
CA VAL A 326 -28.66 1.59 -3.36
C VAL A 326 -27.65 0.62 -2.77
N MET A 327 -26.52 1.17 -2.31
CA MET A 327 -25.48 0.42 -1.61
C MET A 327 -25.18 1.08 -0.26
N PRO A 328 -24.74 0.32 0.74
CA PRO A 328 -24.26 0.87 2.00
C PRO A 328 -22.98 1.68 1.80
N VAL A 329 -22.75 2.64 2.71
CA VAL A 329 -21.55 3.50 2.81
C VAL A 329 -21.40 4.53 1.69
N VAL A 330 -21.28 4.12 0.43
CA VAL A 330 -21.18 5.01 -0.74
C VAL A 330 -22.33 4.74 -1.68
N SER A 331 -23.09 5.79 -2.00
CA SER A 331 -24.22 5.69 -2.91
C SER A 331 -23.73 5.52 -4.35
N GLY A 332 -24.41 4.68 -5.15
CA GLY A 332 -24.08 4.57 -6.58
C GLY A 332 -24.26 5.89 -7.34
N TYR A 333 -25.08 6.81 -6.82
CA TYR A 333 -25.18 8.17 -7.37
C TYR A 333 -23.86 8.95 -7.21
N GLU A 334 -23.23 8.88 -6.04
CA GLU A 334 -21.97 9.56 -5.74
C GLU A 334 -20.83 8.94 -6.56
N LEU A 335 -20.79 7.61 -6.64
CA LEU A 335 -19.80 6.89 -7.45
C LEU A 335 -19.91 7.23 -8.94
N CYS A 336 -21.13 7.28 -9.49
CA CYS A 336 -21.36 7.69 -10.88
C CYS A 336 -20.88 9.14 -11.13
N ALA A 337 -21.17 10.06 -10.21
CA ALA A 337 -20.72 11.44 -10.31
C ALA A 337 -19.19 11.56 -10.24
N GLN A 338 -18.53 10.80 -9.37
CA GLN A 338 -17.07 10.74 -9.29
C GLN A 338 -16.44 10.18 -10.56
N LEU A 339 -16.97 9.08 -11.11
CA LEU A 339 -16.51 8.50 -12.37
C LEU A 339 -16.58 9.51 -13.52
N ARG A 340 -17.66 10.29 -13.61
CA ARG A 340 -17.82 11.31 -14.67
C ARG A 340 -16.87 12.50 -14.56
N ARG A 341 -16.27 12.73 -13.39
CA ARG A 341 -15.24 13.78 -13.20
C ARG A 341 -13.85 13.32 -13.67
N ILE A 342 -13.67 12.02 -13.87
CA ILE A 342 -12.40 11.46 -14.33
C ILE A 342 -12.44 11.36 -15.85
N SER A 343 -11.53 12.06 -16.53
CA SER A 343 -11.51 12.16 -18.00
C SER A 343 -11.47 10.80 -18.71
N THR A 344 -10.77 9.82 -18.13
CA THR A 344 -10.69 8.45 -18.66
C THR A 344 -12.04 7.71 -18.68
N PHE A 345 -12.98 8.09 -17.82
CA PHE A 345 -14.29 7.44 -17.68
C PHE A 345 -15.47 8.32 -18.11
N ALA A 346 -15.18 9.48 -18.71
CA ALA A 346 -16.20 10.42 -19.16
C ALA A 346 -17.20 9.74 -20.12
N ASP A 347 -16.69 8.92 -21.04
CA ASP A 347 -17.48 8.22 -22.07
C ASP A 347 -17.75 6.74 -21.75
N THR A 348 -17.19 6.20 -20.66
CA THR A 348 -17.41 4.80 -20.27
C THR A 348 -18.90 4.58 -19.98
N PRO A 349 -19.57 3.62 -20.65
CA PRO A 349 -20.96 3.28 -20.39
C PRO A 349 -21.17 2.85 -18.93
N VAL A 350 -22.00 3.60 -18.21
CA VAL A 350 -22.45 3.25 -16.85
C VAL A 350 -23.93 2.90 -16.91
N ILE A 351 -24.25 1.65 -16.61
CA ILE A 351 -25.57 1.06 -16.67
C ILE A 351 -26.07 0.84 -15.25
N ILE A 352 -27.10 1.59 -14.87
CA ILE A 352 -27.68 1.48 -13.54
C ILE A 352 -28.57 0.24 -13.45
N ILE A 353 -28.39 -0.52 -12.38
CA ILE A 353 -29.26 -1.64 -12.01
C ILE A 353 -30.05 -1.22 -10.77
N THR A 354 -31.38 -1.10 -10.87
CA THR A 354 -32.21 -0.65 -9.75
C THR A 354 -33.36 -1.62 -9.47
N GLY A 355 -33.66 -1.84 -8.19
CA GLY A 355 -34.86 -2.58 -7.75
C GLY A 355 -36.13 -1.74 -7.69
N SER A 356 -36.02 -0.41 -7.82
CA SER A 356 -37.12 0.55 -7.80
C SER A 356 -37.41 1.04 -9.22
N ASP A 357 -38.65 0.83 -9.66
CA ASP A 357 -39.25 1.31 -10.89
C ASP A 357 -39.85 2.73 -10.77
N GLY A 358 -39.42 3.50 -9.74
CA GLY A 358 -39.83 4.87 -9.52
C GLY A 358 -39.39 5.84 -10.64
N PHE A 359 -40.31 6.68 -11.09
CA PHE A 359 -40.05 7.81 -12.00
C PHE A 359 -38.96 8.75 -11.46
N ILE A 360 -38.88 8.91 -10.13
CA ILE A 360 -37.94 9.81 -9.44
C ILE A 360 -36.49 9.34 -9.60
N ASP A 361 -36.21 8.05 -9.47
CA ASP A 361 -34.84 7.50 -9.63
C ASP A 361 -34.37 7.63 -11.07
N ARG A 362 -35.27 7.45 -12.05
CA ARG A 362 -34.96 7.67 -13.48
C ARG A 362 -34.66 9.13 -13.81
N VAL A 363 -35.36 10.08 -13.19
CA VAL A 363 -35.08 11.52 -13.35
C VAL A 363 -33.75 11.87 -12.69
N ARG A 364 -33.51 11.44 -11.44
CA ARG A 364 -32.25 11.71 -10.72
C ARG A 364 -31.03 11.09 -11.38
N ALA A 365 -31.17 9.91 -11.95
CA ALA A 365 -30.05 9.25 -12.58
C ALA A 365 -29.71 9.81 -13.99
N LYS A 366 -30.65 10.49 -14.65
CA LYS A 366 -30.34 11.37 -15.80
C LYS A 366 -29.49 12.58 -15.40
N VAL A 367 -29.62 13.07 -14.16
CA VAL A 367 -28.83 14.21 -13.64
C VAL A 367 -27.35 13.85 -13.43
N VAL A 368 -27.02 12.57 -13.21
CA VAL A 368 -25.62 12.11 -13.04
C VAL A 368 -24.98 11.54 -14.32
N ASN A 369 -25.53 11.83 -15.51
CA ASN A 369 -25.02 11.38 -16.81
C ASN A 369 -24.78 9.85 -16.91
N SER A 370 -25.69 9.05 -16.35
CA SER A 370 -25.71 7.60 -16.60
C SER A 370 -26.11 7.29 -18.05
N THR A 371 -25.66 6.14 -18.57
CA THR A 371 -25.79 5.79 -19.99
C THR A 371 -27.06 4.98 -20.29
N HIS A 372 -27.48 4.11 -19.36
CA HIS A 372 -28.69 3.29 -19.49
C HIS A 372 -29.17 2.73 -18.14
N PHE A 373 -30.36 2.11 -18.13
CA PHE A 373 -30.98 1.53 -16.94
C PHE A 373 -31.50 0.11 -17.18
N ILE A 374 -31.35 -0.76 -16.19
CA ILE A 374 -31.97 -2.07 -16.12
C ILE A 374 -32.69 -2.19 -14.78
N THR A 375 -33.95 -2.64 -14.80
CA THR A 375 -34.69 -2.96 -13.57
C THR A 375 -34.39 -4.38 -13.11
N LYS A 376 -34.20 -4.58 -11.80
CA LYS A 376 -34.19 -5.92 -11.18
C LYS A 376 -35.62 -6.50 -11.29
N PRO A 377 -35.80 -7.82 -11.55
CA PRO A 377 -34.78 -8.85 -11.65
C PRO A 377 -34.00 -8.81 -12.97
N ILE A 378 -32.72 -9.15 -12.89
CA ILE A 378 -31.79 -9.14 -14.02
C ILE A 378 -32.13 -10.31 -14.95
N ALA A 379 -32.39 -10.03 -16.22
CA ALA A 379 -32.60 -11.05 -17.25
C ALA A 379 -31.40 -11.07 -18.22
N ALA A 380 -30.92 -12.26 -18.58
CA ALA A 380 -29.75 -12.44 -19.44
C ALA A 380 -29.87 -11.68 -20.78
N ASP A 381 -31.03 -11.77 -21.43
CA ASP A 381 -31.29 -11.10 -22.70
C ASP A 381 -31.20 -9.57 -22.59
N LYS A 382 -31.69 -8.99 -21.48
CA LYS A 382 -31.60 -7.54 -21.23
C LYS A 382 -30.15 -7.11 -21.04
N VAL A 383 -29.39 -7.82 -20.20
CA VAL A 383 -27.95 -7.54 -19.96
C VAL A 383 -27.17 -7.58 -21.27
N MET A 384 -27.32 -8.65 -22.04
CA MET A 384 -26.59 -8.81 -23.29
C MET A 384 -27.04 -7.79 -24.35
N SER A 385 -28.32 -7.42 -24.40
CA SER A 385 -28.78 -6.37 -25.32
C SER A 385 -28.09 -5.03 -25.09
N VAL A 386 -27.89 -4.66 -23.81
CA VAL A 386 -27.21 -3.42 -23.41
C VAL A 386 -25.72 -3.49 -23.72
N ILE A 387 -25.08 -4.61 -23.39
CA ILE A 387 -23.67 -4.84 -23.70
C ILE A 387 -23.40 -4.72 -25.20
N HIS A 388 -24.18 -5.40 -26.06
CA HIS A 388 -24.01 -5.31 -27.51
C HIS A 388 -24.23 -3.89 -28.04
N LYS A 389 -25.17 -3.15 -27.45
CA LYS A 389 -25.46 -1.76 -27.83
C LYS A 389 -24.29 -0.82 -27.55
N TYR A 390 -23.64 -0.94 -26.39
CA TYR A 390 -22.64 0.02 -25.93
C TYR A 390 -21.19 -0.39 -26.19
N LEU A 391 -20.89 -1.69 -26.24
CA LEU A 391 -19.53 -2.19 -26.55
C LEU A 391 -19.32 -2.49 -28.04
N LYS A 392 -20.33 -2.31 -28.90
CA LYS A 392 -20.28 -2.54 -30.36
C LYS A 392 -19.73 -3.93 -30.74
N ILE A 393 -20.01 -4.95 -29.92
CA ILE A 393 -19.58 -6.33 -30.16
C ILE A 393 -20.43 -6.92 -31.31
N PRO A 394 -19.84 -7.57 -32.34
CA PRO A 394 -20.61 -8.26 -33.36
C PRO A 394 -21.47 -9.35 -32.71
N ARG A 395 -22.77 -9.37 -32.99
CA ARG A 395 -23.67 -10.44 -32.52
C ARG A 395 -23.12 -11.78 -33.01
N THR A 396 -22.58 -12.59 -32.11
CA THR A 396 -22.33 -14.00 -32.39
C THR A 396 -23.70 -14.65 -32.54
N SER A 397 -24.04 -15.03 -33.77
CA SER A 397 -25.25 -15.79 -34.06
C SER A 397 -25.17 -17.11 -33.32
N SER A 398 -25.98 -17.25 -32.26
CA SER A 398 -26.25 -18.56 -31.68
C SER A 398 -26.90 -19.41 -32.77
N LYS A 399 -26.19 -20.46 -33.21
CA LYS A 399 -26.78 -21.50 -34.06
C LYS A 399 -27.98 -22.06 -33.30
N SER A 400 -29.16 -21.82 -33.87
CA SER A 400 -30.42 -22.41 -33.47
C SER A 400 -30.25 -23.92 -33.35
N GLN A 401 -30.60 -24.46 -32.19
CA GLN A 401 -31.04 -25.84 -32.10
C GLN A 401 -32.35 -25.94 -32.91
N SER A 402 -32.24 -26.40 -34.15
CA SER A 402 -33.35 -26.98 -34.90
C SER A 402 -32.83 -28.13 -35.74
N ASN A 403 -32.42 -29.22 -35.08
CA ASN A 403 -32.42 -30.54 -35.68
C ASN A 403 -33.87 -31.04 -35.72
N LEU A 404 -34.56 -30.75 -36.83
CA LEU A 404 -35.63 -31.59 -37.35
C LEU A 404 -35.08 -32.20 -38.64
N GLN A 405 -34.66 -33.45 -38.54
CA GLN A 405 -34.29 -34.30 -39.67
C GLN A 405 -35.44 -34.33 -40.68
N LYS A 406 -35.19 -33.85 -41.91
CA LYS A 406 -35.85 -34.36 -43.12
C LYS A 406 -34.80 -35.14 -43.90
N LEU A 407 -34.98 -36.46 -43.99
CA LEU A 407 -34.31 -37.30 -44.96
C LEU A 407 -34.77 -36.90 -46.38
N PRO A 408 -33.88 -36.82 -47.39
CA PRO A 408 -34.30 -36.75 -48.77
C PRO A 408 -34.63 -38.16 -49.30
N LEU A 409 -35.81 -38.28 -49.89
CA LEU A 409 -36.09 -39.27 -50.93
C LEU A 409 -35.23 -38.95 -52.15
N THR A 410 -34.37 -39.87 -52.55
CA THR A 410 -33.92 -39.97 -53.95
C THR A 410 -34.24 -41.37 -54.43
N GLY A 411 -35.19 -41.44 -55.36
CA GLY A 411 -35.43 -42.63 -56.15
C GLY A 411 -34.37 -42.80 -57.23
N SER A 412 -34.00 -44.05 -57.47
CA SER A 412 -34.01 -44.72 -58.77
C SER A 412 -33.84 -46.21 -58.51
#